data_AF-A0AAU4KZH8-F1
#
_entry.id   AF-A0AAU4KZH8-F1
#
_cell.length_a   1.000
_cell.length_b   1.000
_cell.length_c   1.000
_cell.angle_alpha   90.00
_cell.angle_beta   90.00
_cell.angle_gamma   90.00
#
_symmetry.space_group_name_H-M   'P 1'
#
loop_
_entity.id
_entity.type
_entity.pdbx_description
1 polymer ?
#
loop_
_entity_poly.entity_id
_entity_poly.type
_entity_poly.pdbx_seq_one_letter_code
_entity_poly.pdbx_strand_id
1 'polypeptide(L)'
;MSEIFVMYELDQPPAARSLAGSSPAEERPVLRVHAANAAPGSSNTPGPRTLCGQDTFAMGTASWKPSEHPGSSWYTPKYAQLVCAQCDAVMEV
;
A
#
# COMPACT_ATOMS: atom_id res chain seq x y z
N MET A 1 -16.27 -9.35 -6.08
CA MET A 1 -15.40 -8.20 -5.80
C MET A 1 -13.98 -8.75 -5.71
N SER A 2 -13.04 -8.21 -6.50
CA SER A 2 -11.65 -8.66 -6.48
C SER A 2 -11.04 -8.37 -5.10
N GLU A 3 -10.10 -9.21 -4.64
CA GLU A 3 -9.38 -8.94 -3.40
C GLU A 3 -8.64 -7.60 -3.49
N ILE A 4 -8.77 -6.77 -2.45
CA ILE A 4 -8.12 -5.46 -2.36
C ILE A 4 -6.89 -5.57 -1.46
N PHE A 5 -5.76 -5.12 -1.97
CA PHE A 5 -4.51 -5.03 -1.26
C PHE A 5 -4.24 -3.57 -0.89
N VAL A 6 -3.79 -3.35 0.34
CA VAL A 6 -3.35 -2.04 0.80
C VAL A 6 -1.87 -1.89 0.56
N MET A 7 -1.50 -0.83 -0.14
CA MET A 7 -0.13 -0.50 -0.52
C MET A 7 0.31 0.78 0.20
N TYR A 8 1.52 0.75 0.75
CA TYR A 8 2.17 1.87 1.39
C TYR A 8 3.24 2.45 0.48
N GLU A 9 3.04 3.69 0.07
CA GLU A 9 4.10 4.50 -0.48
C GLU A 9 5.06 4.86 0.66
N LEU A 10 6.30 4.42 0.55
CA LEU A 10 7.32 4.61 1.57
C LEU A 10 8.29 5.69 1.10
N ASP A 11 8.73 6.56 2.01
CA ASP A 11 9.79 7.50 1.70
C ASP A 11 11.06 6.73 1.29
N GLN A 12 11.49 6.89 0.03
CA GLN A 12 12.76 6.35 -0.42
C GLN A 12 13.84 7.38 -0.09
N PRO A 13 14.87 7.04 0.71
CA PRO A 13 15.98 7.95 0.87
C PRO A 13 16.61 8.19 -0.51
N PRO A 14 16.84 9.45 -0.92
CA PRO A 14 17.52 9.74 -2.18
C PRO A 14 18.90 9.12 -2.10
N ALA A 15 19.15 8.07 -2.88
CA ALA A 15 20.37 7.26 -2.95
C ALA A 15 21.54 7.81 -2.12
N ALA A 16 21.52 7.55 -0.81
CA ALA A 16 22.64 7.89 0.05
C ALA A 16 23.73 6.87 -0.26
N ARG A 17 24.71 7.35 -1.03
CA ARG A 17 26.03 6.79 -1.27
C ARG A 17 26.41 5.73 -0.23
N SER A 18 26.77 4.56 -0.73
CA SER A 18 27.45 3.49 0.00
C SER A 18 28.36 4.05 1.09
N LEU A 19 28.08 3.75 2.35
CA LEU A 19 29.06 3.60 3.42
C LEU A 19 28.39 2.85 4.58
N ALA A 20 29.13 1.86 5.08
CA ALA A 20 28.82 0.92 6.13
C ALA A 20 28.04 1.50 7.33
N GLY A 21 27.12 0.72 7.88
CA GLY A 21 26.57 0.98 9.22
C GLY A 21 25.18 0.44 9.42
N SER A 22 25.11 -0.71 10.09
CA SER A 22 23.94 -1.44 10.58
C SER A 22 22.77 -0.59 11.10
N SER A 23 21.52 -0.98 10.79
CA SER A 23 20.44 -1.25 11.77
C SER A 23 19.15 -1.73 11.08
N PRO A 24 18.33 -2.56 11.76
CA PRO A 24 17.27 -3.36 11.14
C PRO A 24 16.15 -2.45 10.66
N ALA A 25 15.59 -2.74 9.48
CA ALA A 25 14.27 -2.32 8.99
C ALA A 25 13.48 -1.38 9.93
N GLU A 26 13.96 -0.15 10.14
CA GLU A 26 13.19 0.86 10.85
C GLU A 26 12.08 1.22 9.87
N GLU A 27 10.84 1.04 10.31
CA GLU A 27 9.63 1.21 9.52
C GLU A 27 9.73 2.51 8.73
N ARG A 28 10.03 2.41 7.43
CA ARG A 28 10.13 3.59 6.56
C ARG A 28 8.82 4.37 6.70
N PRO A 29 8.86 5.70 6.86
CA PRO A 29 7.64 6.45 7.07
C PRO A 29 6.72 6.27 5.86
N VAL A 30 5.47 5.91 6.13
CA VAL A 30 4.42 5.81 5.13
C VAL A 30 4.06 7.24 4.71
N LEU A 31 4.23 7.55 3.43
CA LEU A 31 3.87 8.84 2.83
C LEU A 31 2.40 8.86 2.40
N ARG A 32 1.94 7.74 1.84
CA ARG A 32 0.59 7.61 1.29
C ARG A 32 0.12 6.17 1.28
N VAL A 33 -1.18 5.98 1.44
CA VAL A 33 -1.84 4.68 1.36
C VAL A 33 -2.62 4.60 0.07
N HIS A 34 -2.41 3.52 -0.67
CA HIS A 34 -3.06 3.24 -1.94
C HIS A 34 -3.77 1.89 -1.89
N ALA A 35 -4.81 1.74 -2.69
CA ALA A 35 -5.47 0.45 -2.92
C ALA A 35 -4.94 -0.16 -4.21
N ALA A 36 -4.79 -1.47 -4.25
CA ALA A 36 -4.51 -2.23 -5.48
C ALA A 36 -5.46 -3.42 -5.58
N ASN A 37 -5.87 -3.77 -6.79
CA ASN A 37 -6.55 -5.04 -7.03
C ASN A 37 -5.57 -6.20 -6.92
N ALA A 38 -6.06 -7.41 -6.70
CA ALA A 38 -5.28 -8.63 -6.89
C ALA A 38 -4.72 -8.76 -8.32
N ALA A 39 -3.57 -9.40 -8.47
CA ALA A 39 -3.00 -9.72 -9.76
C ALA A 39 -3.93 -10.68 -10.54
N PRO A 40 -4.02 -10.59 -11.88
CA PRO A 40 -4.79 -11.54 -12.67
C PRO A 40 -4.34 -12.98 -12.41
N GLY A 41 -5.27 -13.85 -11.98
CA GLY A 41 -4.98 -15.25 -11.67
C GLY A 41 -4.40 -15.51 -10.27
N SER A 42 -4.25 -14.49 -9.42
CA SER A 42 -3.87 -14.65 -8.01
C SER A 42 -4.85 -13.91 -7.09
N SER A 43 -5.21 -14.52 -5.96
CA SER A 43 -6.00 -13.87 -4.91
C SER A 43 -5.15 -13.42 -3.72
N ASN A 44 -3.85 -13.69 -3.72
CA ASN A 44 -2.96 -13.45 -2.58
C ASN A 44 -1.75 -12.57 -2.96
N THR A 45 -1.81 -11.91 -4.12
CA THR A 45 -0.74 -11.06 -4.62
C THR A 45 -1.35 -9.77 -5.15
N PRO A 46 -0.82 -8.58 -4.76
CA PRO A 46 -1.24 -7.34 -5.36
C PRO A 46 -0.92 -7.33 -6.85
N GLY A 47 -1.80 -6.71 -7.62
CA GLY A 47 -1.62 -6.45 -9.04
C GLY A 47 -0.49 -5.45 -9.28
N PRO A 48 -0.06 -5.28 -10.53
CA PRO A 48 1.10 -4.43 -10.87
C PRO A 48 0.84 -2.93 -10.69
N ARG A 49 -0.42 -2.53 -10.51
CA ARG A 49 -0.84 -1.14 -10.40
C ARG A 49 -1.84 -0.95 -9.26
N THR A 50 -1.74 0.17 -8.57
CA THR A 50 -2.76 0.68 -7.66
C THR A 50 -3.99 1.18 -8.45
N LEU A 51 -5.10 1.42 -7.78
CA LEU A 51 -6.33 1.97 -8.39
C LEU A 51 -6.11 3.37 -8.96
N CYS A 52 -5.20 4.16 -8.39
CA CYS A 52 -4.79 5.46 -8.94
C CYS A 52 -3.75 5.36 -10.08
N GLY A 53 -3.31 4.16 -10.43
CA GLY A 53 -2.38 3.91 -11.55
C GLY A 53 -0.89 3.94 -11.20
N GLN A 54 -0.51 4.03 -9.92
CA GLN A 54 0.88 3.94 -9.50
C GLN A 54 1.41 2.50 -9.50
N ASP A 55 2.73 2.37 -9.60
CA ASP A 55 3.43 1.09 -9.57
C ASP A 55 3.45 0.48 -8.15
N THR A 56 3.04 -0.78 -8.02
CA THR A 56 3.05 -1.47 -6.72
C THR A 56 4.41 -2.07 -6.36
N PHE A 57 5.32 -2.27 -7.33
CA PHE A 57 6.62 -2.90 -7.07
C PHE A 57 7.54 -2.03 -6.22
N ALA A 58 7.37 -0.71 -6.27
CA ALA A 58 8.12 0.24 -5.45
C ALA A 58 7.50 0.50 -4.06
N MET A 59 6.36 -0.13 -3.75
CA MET A 59 5.58 0.11 -2.54
C MET A 59 5.70 -1.04 -1.53
N GLY A 60 5.50 -0.74 -0.26
CA GLY A 60 5.32 -1.77 0.78
C GLY A 60 3.91 -2.34 0.72
N THR A 61 3.74 -3.65 0.83
CA THR A 61 2.40 -4.26 1.01
C THR A 61 2.05 -4.27 2.48
N ALA A 62 0.86 -3.79 2.84
CA ALA A 62 0.37 -3.86 4.21
C ALA A 62 0.01 -5.31 4.58
N SER A 63 0.21 -5.66 5.85
CA SER A 63 -0.40 -6.87 6.42
C SER A 63 -1.92 -6.73 6.62
N TRP A 64 -2.45 -5.50 6.54
CA TRP A 64 -3.88 -5.24 6.65
C TRP A 64 -4.63 -5.77 5.44
N LYS A 65 -5.62 -6.62 5.68
CA LYS A 65 -6.49 -7.19 4.67
C LYS A 65 -7.93 -6.72 4.89
N PRO A 66 -8.49 -5.92 3.98
CA PRO A 66 -9.87 -5.46 4.08
C PRO A 66 -10.90 -6.60 4.14
N SER A 67 -10.61 -7.72 3.46
CA SER A 67 -11.47 -8.92 3.43
C SER A 67 -11.66 -9.58 4.80
N GLU A 68 -10.69 -9.45 5.70
CA GLU A 68 -10.76 -9.95 7.08
C GLU A 68 -11.56 -9.01 8.01
N HIS A 69 -11.88 -7.79 7.55
CA HIS A 69 -12.57 -6.75 8.30
C HIS A 69 -13.79 -6.18 7.56
N PRO A 70 -14.82 -7.00 7.28
CA PRO A 70 -16.01 -6.54 6.58
C PRO A 70 -16.70 -5.39 7.32
N GLY A 71 -17.07 -4.33 6.59
CA GLY A 71 -17.71 -3.13 7.14
C GLY A 71 -16.73 -2.10 7.75
N SER A 72 -15.43 -2.40 7.79
CA SER A 72 -14.40 -1.41 8.13
C SER A 72 -13.88 -0.71 6.88
N SER A 73 -13.20 0.42 7.07
CA SER A 73 -12.44 1.06 5.99
C SER A 73 -11.42 0.09 5.38
N TRP A 74 -11.17 0.24 4.07
CA TRP A 74 -10.19 -0.59 3.36
C TRP A 74 -8.76 -0.30 3.79
N TYR A 75 -8.49 0.74 4.58
CA TYR A 75 -7.20 1.08 5.13
C TYR A 75 -7.20 0.96 6.67
N THR A 76 -6.01 0.81 7.26
CA THR A 76 -5.86 0.87 8.71
C THR A 76 -6.15 2.29 9.23
N PRO A 77 -6.98 2.48 10.27
CA PRO A 77 -7.34 3.81 10.79
C PRO A 77 -6.15 4.71 11.17
N LYS A 78 -5.01 4.11 11.55
CA LYS A 78 -3.72 4.79 11.79
C LYS A 78 -3.32 5.74 10.66
N TYR A 79 -3.67 5.40 9.41
CA TYR A 79 -3.23 6.11 8.21
C TYR A 79 -4.36 6.86 7.49
N ALA A 80 -5.49 7.10 8.15
CA ALA A 80 -6.65 7.75 7.53
C ALA A 80 -6.32 9.09 6.84
N GLN A 81 -5.39 9.87 7.41
CA GLN A 81 -4.97 11.16 6.85
C GLN A 81 -4.00 11.05 5.65
N LEU A 82 -3.48 9.84 5.40
CA LEU A 82 -2.50 9.56 4.34
C LEU A 82 -3.13 8.80 3.18
N VAL A 83 -4.45 8.60 3.18
CA VAL A 83 -5.15 7.87 2.12
C VAL A 83 -5.11 8.66 0.82
N CYS A 84 -4.77 7.98 -0.27
CA CYS A 84 -4.85 8.55 -1.61
C CYS A 84 -6.32 8.76 -1.98
N ALA A 85 -6.74 10.02 -2.13
CA ALA A 85 -8.12 10.39 -2.45
C ALA A 85 -8.66 9.72 -3.74
N GLN A 86 -7.80 9.46 -4.73
CA GLN A 86 -8.20 8.75 -5.94
C GLN A 86 -8.49 7.26 -5.70
N CYS A 87 -7.71 6.61 -4.83
CA CYS A 87 -8.00 5.23 -4.46
C CYS A 87 -9.26 5.16 -3.60
N ASP A 88 -9.43 6.10 -2.68
CA ASP A 88 -10.58 6.17 -1.78
C ASP A 88 -11.89 6.37 -2.55
N ALA A 89 -11.89 7.32 -3.50
CA ALA A 89 -13.06 7.59 -4.34
C ALA A 89 -13.51 6.39 -5.19
N VAL A 90 -12.62 5.46 -5.53
CA VAL A 90 -12.98 4.21 -6.24
C VAL A 90 -13.53 3.15 -5.28
N MET A 91 -13.14 3.19 -4.01
CA MET A 91 -13.56 2.26 -2.96
C MET A 91 -14.91 2.62 -2.31
N GLU A 92 -15.33 3.89 -2.41
CA GLU A 92 -16.65 4.37 -1.96
C GLU A 92 -17.81 4.04 -2.92
N VAL A 93 -17.53 3.43 -4.07
CA VAL A 93 -18.49 3.12 -5.17
C VAL A 93 -19.00 1.69 -5.09
#